data_AF-A0AAN7SUG2-F1
#
_entry.id   AF-A0AAN7SUG2-F1
#
_cell.length_a   1.000
_cell.length_b   1.000
_cell.length_c   1.000
_cell.angle_alpha   90.00
_cell.angle_beta   90.00
_cell.angle_gamma   90.00
#
_symmetry.space_group_name_H-M   'P 1'
#
loop_
_entity.id
_entity.type
_entity.pdbx_description
1 polymer ?
#
loop_
_entity_poly.entity_id
_entity_poly.type
_entity_poly.pdbx_seq_one_letter_code
_entity_poly.pdbx_strand_id
1 'polypeptide(L)'
;MNPAATARRLKSPGEIRKYSTIYHDRLRSARGTRAVLSGLENLVLTGSPYPSGRNIANDEVIVLKDNFLTTDLPTTCASHILEGFRGSATSMVGRLLQDAGIHIVAKTNMDEFGMGSYSTNSARGPVKHGFDSLEQSVGGSSGGSALVVAGGLARFAIGSDTGGSVRLPAAYTGILGFKPSYGRISRNGLIPYANSLDTVGIMSTSVKDAISIYRILNKYDPADPTSLDLNSRARISHAGLSRSRVPDHEASNQVGVRVIGLRDKKESARLSLEAGMRWKAYGRQYLTKRSWRIGVPDEYNIQEMHPWIRIAWLKTLSVLQDMGNDIVHISLPTTQSALSAYYVLAPAEASSNLAKYDGVRYGIPRDAELADNHEGVLYAHHRGQHFGDEVKRRILLGTFSLSAGAMDNYFIQAQKVRRLVQQDFNNVFTVPHPLLEASTGNPEGVDFIVVPTAPTLPPLLSELKRQSPLDSYINDIFTVPASLAGLPAISVPVVADDDLPPTSDKNIGMQIIGQFGEDMPLLNFARDTVEAIDPPRPRETDSRIWTARRF
;
A
#
# COMPACT_ATOMS: atom_id res chain seq x y z
N MET A 1 15.22 -10.34 43.34
CA MET A 1 16.53 -10.18 42.67
C MET A 1 16.45 -9.02 41.69
N ASN A 2 17.23 -7.98 41.99
CA ASN A 2 17.65 -6.78 41.25
C ASN A 2 16.82 -6.19 40.06
N PRO A 3 16.26 -4.97 40.19
CA PRO A 3 15.67 -4.18 39.10
C PRO A 3 16.68 -3.31 38.30
N ALA A 4 17.94 -3.75 38.15
CA ALA A 4 19.02 -2.95 37.56
C ALA A 4 19.57 -3.51 36.22
N ALA A 5 18.71 -3.83 35.25
CA ALA A 5 19.15 -4.30 33.94
C ALA A 5 18.41 -3.70 32.74
N THR A 6 18.15 -2.38 32.76
CA THR A 6 17.93 -1.62 31.50
C THR A 6 18.38 -0.17 31.58
N ALA A 7 19.44 0.13 32.33
CA ALA A 7 20.15 1.39 32.17
C ALA A 7 20.94 1.34 30.84
N ARG A 8 20.29 1.75 29.74
CA ARG A 8 20.97 1.96 28.45
C ARG A 8 22.14 2.91 28.70
N ARG A 9 23.36 2.45 28.42
CA ARG A 9 24.56 3.32 28.36
C ARG A 9 24.23 4.51 27.47
N LEU A 10 24.39 5.73 27.99
CA LEU A 10 24.51 6.94 27.17
C LEU A 10 25.58 6.66 26.10
N LYS A 11 25.21 6.74 24.83
CA LYS A 11 26.13 6.50 23.71
C LYS A 11 27.22 7.57 23.68
N SER A 12 28.39 7.22 23.19
CA SER A 12 29.51 8.17 23.11
C SER A 12 29.15 9.35 22.18
N PRO A 13 29.68 10.57 22.42
CA PRO A 13 29.46 11.71 21.51
C PRO A 13 29.82 11.42 20.04
N GLY A 14 30.76 10.50 19.79
CA GLY A 14 31.12 10.05 18.45
C GLY A 14 30.02 9.26 17.74
N GLU A 15 29.29 8.41 18.46
CA GLU A 15 28.18 7.63 17.90
C GLU A 15 26.98 8.51 17.56
N ILE A 16 26.64 9.46 18.44
CA ILE A 16 25.56 10.44 18.21
C ILE A 16 25.83 11.22 16.92
N ARG A 17 27.05 11.75 16.75
CA ARG A 17 27.46 12.44 15.52
C ARG A 17 27.29 11.56 14.29
N LYS A 18 27.76 10.31 14.35
CA LYS A 18 27.65 9.37 13.23
C LYS A 18 26.20 9.13 12.79
N TYR A 19 25.29 8.91 13.74
CA TYR A 19 23.88 8.63 13.41
C TYR A 19 23.16 9.84 12.82
N SER A 20 23.36 11.03 13.38
CA SER A 20 22.82 12.27 12.82
C SER A 20 23.35 12.52 11.40
N THR A 21 24.66 12.33 11.15
CA THR A 21 25.22 12.49 9.79
C THR A 21 24.54 11.57 8.78
N ILE A 22 24.36 10.28 9.10
CA ILE A 22 23.69 9.32 8.21
C ILE A 22 22.26 9.76 7.88
N TYR A 23 21.51 10.21 8.89
CA TYR A 23 20.14 10.69 8.68
C TYR A 23 20.12 11.91 7.74
N HIS A 24 20.96 12.92 7.99
CA HIS A 24 20.98 14.13 7.17
C HIS A 24 21.43 13.86 5.72
N ASP A 25 22.38 12.95 5.50
CA ASP A 25 22.78 12.52 4.16
C ASP A 25 21.62 11.86 3.40
N ARG A 26 20.92 10.92 4.05
CA ARG A 26 19.76 10.25 3.45
C ARG A 26 18.59 11.19 3.21
N LEU A 27 18.36 12.15 4.11
CA LEU A 27 17.32 13.17 3.96
C LEU A 27 17.62 14.07 2.75
N ARG A 28 18.88 14.51 2.60
CA ARG A 28 19.31 15.29 1.44
C ARG A 28 19.11 14.53 0.13
N SER A 29 19.49 13.25 0.11
CA SER A 29 19.31 12.42 -1.07
C SER A 29 17.82 12.23 -1.44
N ALA A 30 16.98 11.92 -0.45
CA ALA A 30 15.54 11.79 -0.64
C ALA A 30 14.86 13.10 -1.11
N ARG A 31 15.45 14.26 -0.84
CA ARG A 31 15.00 15.54 -1.42
C ARG A 31 15.42 15.71 -2.87
N GLY A 32 16.60 15.23 -3.25
CA GLY A 32 17.05 15.20 -4.64
C GLY A 32 16.08 14.45 -5.56
N THR A 33 15.43 13.40 -5.03
CA THR A 33 14.39 12.62 -5.72
C THR A 33 12.96 13.16 -5.53
N ARG A 34 12.80 14.27 -4.80
CA ARG A 34 11.51 14.86 -4.40
C ARG A 34 10.61 13.91 -3.59
N ALA A 35 11.18 12.91 -2.91
CA ALA A 35 10.42 11.97 -2.08
C ALA A 35 9.96 12.59 -0.75
N VAL A 36 10.62 13.65 -0.30
CA VAL A 36 10.34 14.35 0.98
C VAL A 36 9.93 15.80 0.73
N LEU A 37 8.84 16.23 1.38
CA LEU A 37 8.33 17.60 1.34
C LEU A 37 8.83 18.46 2.49
N SER A 38 8.90 17.89 3.69
CA SER A 38 9.45 18.56 4.87
C SER A 38 10.15 17.55 5.80
N GLY A 39 11.16 17.99 6.53
CA GLY A 39 11.94 17.13 7.43
C GLY A 39 12.66 17.92 8.52
N LEU A 40 13.05 17.23 9.59
CA LEU A 40 13.73 17.83 10.74
C LEU A 40 15.24 18.01 10.45
N GLU A 41 15.64 19.20 10.03
CA GLU A 41 17.04 19.49 9.62
C GLU A 41 18.09 19.39 10.73
N ASN A 42 17.69 19.57 11.98
CA ASN A 42 18.59 19.65 13.12
C ASN A 42 18.40 18.49 14.11
N LEU A 43 17.90 17.34 13.61
CA LEU A 43 17.62 16.17 14.45
C LEU A 43 18.91 15.55 15.01
N VAL A 44 19.00 15.51 16.34
CA VAL A 44 20.09 14.82 17.06
C VAL A 44 19.62 13.43 17.47
N LEU A 45 20.23 12.39 16.90
CA LEU A 45 19.87 11.00 17.18
C LEU A 45 20.80 10.41 18.24
N THR A 46 20.23 10.08 19.41
CA THR A 46 20.92 9.39 20.52
C THR A 46 20.97 7.87 20.31
N GLY A 47 20.15 7.34 19.41
CA GLY A 47 20.05 5.94 19.01
C GLY A 47 20.44 5.71 17.55
N SER A 48 20.63 4.44 17.16
CA SER A 48 20.71 4.13 15.73
C SER A 48 19.31 4.37 15.15
N PRO A 49 19.14 5.15 14.07
CA PRO A 49 17.85 5.21 13.36
C PRO A 49 17.43 3.84 12.80
N TYR A 50 18.36 2.88 12.77
CA TYR A 50 18.20 1.54 12.20
C TYR A 50 18.73 0.47 13.17
N PRO A 51 18.08 0.19 14.32
CA PRO A 51 18.58 -0.83 15.25
C PRO A 51 18.46 -2.24 14.64
N SER A 52 19.44 -3.10 14.86
CA SER A 52 19.50 -4.50 14.39
C SER A 52 18.63 -5.48 15.23
N GLY A 53 17.82 -4.95 16.15
CA GLY A 53 17.10 -5.72 17.16
C GLY A 53 15.76 -6.31 16.70
N ARG A 54 15.19 -7.20 17.53
CA ARG A 54 13.92 -7.89 17.24
C ARG A 54 12.65 -7.08 17.54
N ASN A 55 12.73 -6.01 18.32
CA ASN A 55 11.59 -5.18 18.72
C ASN A 55 11.79 -3.74 18.21
N ILE A 56 10.78 -3.21 17.53
CA ILE A 56 10.64 -1.78 17.25
C ILE A 56 10.46 -1.08 18.60
N ALA A 57 11.46 -0.33 19.05
CA ALA A 57 11.38 0.48 20.27
C ALA A 57 12.51 1.51 20.39
N ASN A 58 12.15 2.71 20.83
CA ASN A 58 13.00 3.83 21.29
C ASN A 58 14.12 4.27 20.34
N ASP A 59 13.96 5.50 19.83
CA ASP A 59 14.90 6.24 18.95
C ASP A 59 14.90 5.82 17.48
N GLU A 60 13.88 5.07 17.05
CA GLU A 60 13.64 4.81 15.63
C GLU A 60 12.99 6.01 14.94
N VAL A 61 13.29 6.17 13.66
CA VAL A 61 12.74 7.25 12.84
C VAL A 61 11.69 6.70 11.88
N ILE A 62 10.57 7.40 11.80
CA ILE A 62 9.50 7.14 10.84
C ILE A 62 9.24 8.39 10.00
N VAL A 63 8.74 8.14 8.79
CA VAL A 63 8.22 9.18 7.90
C VAL A 63 6.74 8.94 7.65
N LEU A 64 5.97 10.03 7.65
CA LEU A 64 4.54 9.99 7.40
C LEU A 64 4.25 10.59 6.02
N LYS A 65 3.31 10.01 5.28
CA LYS A 65 2.72 10.67 4.13
C LYS A 65 2.14 12.03 4.50
N ASP A 66 2.25 12.99 3.59
CA ASP A 66 1.91 14.40 3.86
C ASP A 66 0.41 14.71 3.97
N ASN A 67 -0.45 13.68 4.01
CA ASN A 67 -1.88 13.81 4.32
C ASN A 67 -2.23 13.37 5.76
N PHE A 68 -1.24 12.99 6.58
CA PHE A 68 -1.45 12.81 8.02
C PHE A 68 -1.20 14.13 8.75
N LEU A 69 -2.07 14.53 9.66
CA LEU A 69 -1.88 15.74 10.45
C LEU A 69 -0.70 15.58 11.42
N THR A 70 0.12 16.63 11.51
CA THR A 70 1.19 16.81 12.49
C THR A 70 1.19 18.26 12.98
N THR A 71 1.60 18.48 14.22
CA THR A 71 1.83 19.83 14.78
C THR A 71 3.20 20.37 14.38
N ASP A 72 4.22 19.49 14.39
CA ASP A 72 5.63 19.89 14.31
C ASP A 72 6.15 20.04 12.88
N LEU A 73 5.48 19.39 11.92
CA LEU A 73 5.73 19.51 10.49
C LEU A 73 4.44 19.90 9.76
N PRO A 74 4.51 20.66 8.65
CA PRO A 74 3.32 21.00 7.87
C PRO A 74 2.66 19.76 7.27
N THR A 75 1.37 19.87 6.97
CA THR A 75 0.58 18.85 6.26
C THR A 75 -0.05 19.52 5.05
N THR A 76 0.51 19.32 3.85
CA THR A 76 0.09 20.05 2.65
C THR A 76 -0.71 19.18 1.67
N CYS A 77 -0.79 17.87 1.90
CA CYS A 77 -1.36 16.91 0.95
C CYS A 77 -0.73 17.02 -0.45
N ALA A 78 0.53 17.48 -0.55
CA ALA A 78 1.18 17.84 -1.80
C ALA A 78 0.37 18.81 -2.70
N SER A 79 -0.44 19.68 -2.10
CA SER A 79 -1.28 20.67 -2.78
C SER A 79 -0.86 22.10 -2.42
N HIS A 80 -1.01 23.02 -3.37
CA HIS A 80 -0.85 24.45 -3.08
C HIS A 80 -1.91 24.94 -2.10
N ILE A 81 -3.14 24.43 -2.14
CA ILE A 81 -4.24 24.97 -1.31
C ILE A 81 -4.00 24.83 0.20
N LEU A 82 -3.15 23.88 0.60
CA LEU A 82 -2.74 23.62 1.98
C LEU A 82 -1.26 23.97 2.23
N GLU A 83 -0.64 24.77 1.39
CA GLU A 83 0.73 25.23 1.59
C GLU A 83 0.86 25.94 2.95
N GLY A 84 1.83 25.50 3.76
CA GLY A 84 2.05 26.04 5.11
C GLY A 84 1.06 25.59 6.19
N PHE A 85 0.02 24.82 5.84
CA PHE A 85 -0.96 24.33 6.81
C PHE A 85 -0.31 23.41 7.85
N ARG A 86 -0.67 23.59 9.11
CA ARG A 86 -0.30 22.73 10.23
C ARG A 86 -1.55 22.29 10.96
N GLY A 87 -1.61 21.01 11.33
CA GLY A 87 -2.74 20.49 12.08
C GLY A 87 -2.80 21.09 13.48
N SER A 88 -4.01 21.35 13.98
CA SER A 88 -4.22 21.73 15.39
C SER A 88 -3.89 20.59 16.36
N ALA A 89 -3.84 19.36 15.86
CA ALA A 89 -3.39 18.18 16.59
C ALA A 89 -2.69 17.20 15.64
N THR A 90 -1.76 16.41 16.18
CA THR A 90 -1.18 15.28 15.47
C THR A 90 -2.21 14.16 15.32
N SER A 91 -2.23 13.51 14.16
CA SER A 91 -3.10 12.37 13.84
C SER A 91 -3.01 11.25 14.88
N MET A 92 -4.05 10.43 15.02
CA MET A 92 -4.06 9.30 15.96
C MET A 92 -2.88 8.35 15.70
N VAL A 93 -2.59 8.09 14.43
CA VAL A 93 -1.44 7.28 14.01
C VAL A 93 -0.12 7.92 14.46
N GLY A 94 0.05 9.22 14.25
CA GLY A 94 1.24 9.93 14.70
C GLY A 94 1.43 9.88 16.22
N ARG A 95 0.34 10.08 16.99
CA ARG A 95 0.36 9.99 18.46
C ARG A 95 0.75 8.60 18.95
N LEU A 96 0.12 7.54 18.43
CA LEU A 96 0.45 6.16 18.82
C LEU A 96 1.91 5.79 18.56
N LEU A 97 2.49 6.31 17.47
CA LEU A 97 3.91 6.11 17.16
C LEU A 97 4.81 6.87 18.12
N GLN A 98 4.49 8.14 18.42
CA GLN A 98 5.23 8.96 19.39
C GLN A 98 5.16 8.35 20.79
N ASP A 99 3.99 7.87 21.22
CA ASP A 99 3.78 7.17 22.51
C ASP A 99 4.59 5.86 22.58
N ALA A 100 4.87 5.24 21.43
CA ALA A 100 5.75 4.07 21.32
C ALA A 100 7.25 4.42 21.24
N GLY A 101 7.61 5.71 21.39
CA GLY A 101 9.00 6.20 21.34
C GLY A 101 9.59 6.26 19.93
N ILE A 102 8.74 6.36 18.89
CA ILE A 102 9.13 6.48 17.48
C ILE A 102 9.01 7.94 17.05
N HIS A 103 10.09 8.48 16.46
CA HIS A 103 10.18 9.89 16.08
C HIS A 103 9.71 10.10 14.64
N ILE A 104 8.75 10.99 14.43
CA ILE A 104 8.31 11.41 13.09
C ILE A 104 9.30 12.46 12.58
N VAL A 105 10.10 12.11 11.57
CA VAL A 105 11.23 12.95 11.14
C VAL A 105 11.02 13.65 9.80
N ALA A 106 10.05 13.21 9.01
CA ALA A 106 9.76 13.80 7.71
C ALA A 106 8.34 13.53 7.23
N LYS A 107 7.88 14.41 6.33
CA LYS A 107 6.65 14.31 5.55
C LYS A 107 6.99 13.97 4.11
N THR A 108 6.42 12.91 3.58
CA THR A 108 6.78 12.41 2.25
C THR A 108 5.83 12.92 1.18
N ASN A 109 6.38 13.14 -0.01
CA ASN A 109 5.63 13.54 -1.18
C ASN A 109 4.64 12.46 -1.62
N MET A 110 3.62 12.90 -2.34
CA MET A 110 2.45 12.10 -2.73
C MET A 110 1.76 12.73 -3.94
N ASP A 111 0.89 11.98 -4.63
CA ASP A 111 -0.10 12.65 -5.49
C ASP A 111 -0.99 13.57 -4.66
N GLU A 112 -1.39 14.70 -5.24
CA GLU A 112 -2.20 15.73 -4.58
C GLU A 112 -3.48 15.13 -3.97
N PHE A 113 -3.70 15.33 -2.67
CA PHE A 113 -4.80 14.74 -1.90
C PHE A 113 -4.93 13.20 -2.00
N GLY A 114 -3.88 12.52 -2.42
CA GLY A 114 -3.87 11.07 -2.62
C GLY A 114 -4.47 10.63 -3.97
N MET A 115 -4.70 11.59 -4.88
CA MET A 115 -5.39 11.37 -6.16
C MET A 115 -4.39 11.11 -7.30
N GLY A 116 -4.04 9.83 -7.50
CA GLY A 116 -3.17 9.39 -8.59
C GLY A 116 -2.52 8.04 -8.28
N SER A 117 -1.90 7.47 -9.31
CA SER A 117 -1.32 6.12 -9.28
C SER A 117 0.19 6.09 -9.54
N TYR A 118 0.82 7.27 -9.68
CA TYR A 118 2.23 7.38 -10.10
C TYR A 118 3.06 8.42 -9.34
N SER A 119 2.47 9.18 -8.39
CA SER A 119 3.12 10.29 -7.68
C SER A 119 3.64 11.39 -8.62
N THR A 120 2.89 11.65 -9.69
CA THR A 120 3.18 12.67 -10.72
C THR A 120 2.31 13.91 -10.59
N ASN A 121 1.21 13.84 -9.84
CA ASN A 121 0.26 14.94 -9.67
C ASN A 121 0.58 15.87 -8.48
N SER A 122 1.72 15.67 -7.81
CA SER A 122 2.16 16.55 -6.72
C SER A 122 2.36 17.98 -7.20
N ALA A 123 1.86 18.97 -6.44
CA ALA A 123 2.16 20.38 -6.63
C ALA A 123 3.67 20.71 -6.49
N ARG A 124 4.44 19.81 -5.86
CA ARG A 124 5.90 19.91 -5.71
C ARG A 124 6.67 19.18 -6.83
N GLY A 125 5.93 18.67 -7.82
CA GLY A 125 6.44 17.91 -8.95
C GLY A 125 6.62 16.42 -8.66
N PRO A 126 6.88 15.63 -9.72
CA PRO A 126 6.87 14.18 -9.63
C PRO A 126 7.97 13.65 -8.72
N VAL A 127 7.66 12.59 -7.96
CA VAL A 127 8.67 11.79 -7.26
C VAL A 127 9.44 10.96 -8.29
N LYS A 128 10.76 10.98 -8.21
CA LYS A 128 11.64 10.35 -9.21
C LYS A 128 12.39 9.17 -8.59
N HIS A 129 12.31 7.99 -9.21
CA HIS A 129 13.19 6.89 -8.83
C HIS A 129 14.62 7.20 -9.29
N GLY A 130 15.52 7.51 -8.34
CA GLY A 130 16.85 8.09 -8.62
C GLY A 130 17.95 7.08 -8.99
N PHE A 131 17.62 5.89 -9.48
CA PHE A 131 18.57 4.77 -9.57
C PHE A 131 19.07 4.44 -10.97
N ASP A 132 18.59 5.10 -12.02
CA ASP A 132 19.10 4.93 -13.38
C ASP A 132 18.98 6.21 -14.20
N SER A 133 19.67 6.29 -15.34
CA SER A 133 19.54 7.37 -16.33
C SER A 133 18.12 7.54 -16.90
N LEU A 134 17.19 6.68 -16.48
CA LEU A 134 15.80 6.60 -16.89
C LEU A 134 14.90 6.91 -15.68
N GLU A 135 14.27 8.09 -15.68
CA GLU A 135 13.34 8.47 -14.61
C GLU A 135 12.09 7.57 -14.64
N GLN A 136 12.03 6.56 -13.77
CA GLN A 136 10.88 5.66 -13.61
C GLN A 136 9.89 6.18 -12.55
N SER A 137 8.62 5.78 -12.71
CA SER A 137 7.60 6.01 -11.70
C SER A 137 7.81 5.15 -10.45
N VAL A 138 7.52 5.75 -9.30
CA VAL A 138 7.52 5.07 -8.00
C VAL A 138 6.13 4.56 -7.59
N GLY A 139 5.15 4.63 -8.50
CA GLY A 139 3.75 4.38 -8.20
C GLY A 139 3.13 5.50 -7.34
N GLY A 140 1.86 5.36 -7.00
CA GLY A 140 1.14 6.40 -6.26
C GLY A 140 -0.10 5.88 -5.54
N SER A 141 -0.67 6.66 -4.62
CA SER A 141 -0.27 8.03 -4.28
C SER A 141 0.77 8.16 -3.16
N SER A 142 1.22 7.07 -2.53
CA SER A 142 2.24 7.12 -1.45
C SER A 142 3.68 6.91 -1.96
N GLY A 143 4.01 7.36 -3.18
CA GLY A 143 5.29 7.08 -3.81
C GLY A 143 6.51 7.65 -3.08
N GLY A 144 6.39 8.84 -2.48
CA GLY A 144 7.45 9.40 -1.65
C GLY A 144 7.74 8.51 -0.44
N SER A 145 6.69 7.99 0.22
CA SER A 145 6.81 7.07 1.35
C SER A 145 7.45 5.73 0.97
N ALA A 146 7.13 5.21 -0.21
CA ALA A 146 7.72 3.97 -0.69
C ALA A 146 9.21 4.16 -1.03
N LEU A 147 9.54 5.24 -1.76
CA LEU A 147 10.91 5.52 -2.17
C LEU A 147 11.86 5.78 -0.97
N VAL A 148 11.41 6.48 0.07
CA VAL A 148 12.24 6.70 1.27
C VAL A 148 12.48 5.42 2.07
N VAL A 149 11.56 4.45 2.02
CA VAL A 149 11.77 3.12 2.61
C VAL A 149 12.73 2.30 1.76
N ALA A 150 12.53 2.27 0.43
CA ALA A 150 13.41 1.58 -0.50
C ALA A 150 14.86 2.12 -0.47
N GLY A 151 15.02 3.44 -0.42
CA GLY A 151 16.32 4.10 -0.28
C GLY A 151 16.88 4.13 1.14
N GLY A 152 16.15 3.58 2.12
CA GLY A 152 16.64 3.37 3.48
C GLY A 152 16.69 4.63 4.36
N LEU A 153 16.01 5.74 4.00
CA LEU A 153 15.87 6.86 4.94
C LEU A 153 15.12 6.42 6.21
N ALA A 154 14.10 5.56 6.08
CA ALA A 154 13.39 4.94 7.19
C ALA A 154 13.16 3.45 6.93
N ARG A 155 13.04 2.62 7.98
CA ARG A 155 12.73 1.18 7.83
C ARG A 155 11.29 0.92 7.44
N PHE A 156 10.42 1.84 7.83
CA PHE A 156 9.00 1.83 7.56
C PHE A 156 8.47 3.26 7.40
N ALA A 157 7.34 3.36 6.71
CA ALA A 157 6.61 4.59 6.51
C ALA A 157 5.12 4.32 6.61
N ILE A 158 4.35 5.34 7.00
CA ILE A 158 2.89 5.28 6.95
C ILE A 158 2.41 5.96 5.67
N GLY A 159 1.57 5.25 4.93
CA GLY A 159 0.85 5.78 3.77
C GLY A 159 -0.66 5.67 3.96
N SER A 160 -1.39 6.11 2.93
CA SER A 160 -2.83 5.89 2.81
C SER A 160 -3.11 5.11 1.52
N ASP A 161 -4.03 4.16 1.59
CA ASP A 161 -4.43 3.28 0.48
C ASP A 161 -5.94 3.38 0.29
N THR A 162 -6.36 4.08 -0.76
CA THR A 162 -7.78 4.22 -1.13
C THR A 162 -8.17 3.22 -2.21
N GLY A 163 -7.31 3.01 -3.20
CA GLY A 163 -7.52 2.06 -4.32
C GLY A 163 -6.28 1.24 -4.69
N GLY A 164 -5.23 1.27 -3.87
CA GLY A 164 -3.91 0.69 -4.20
C GLY A 164 -2.74 1.53 -3.71
N SER A 165 -3.00 2.69 -3.11
CA SER A 165 -1.99 3.72 -2.92
C SER A 165 -0.88 3.44 -1.91
N VAL A 166 -0.86 2.26 -1.26
CA VAL A 166 0.28 1.72 -0.52
C VAL A 166 0.87 0.51 -1.23
N ARG A 167 0.01 -0.39 -1.72
CA ARG A 167 0.42 -1.64 -2.39
C ARG A 167 1.14 -1.38 -3.71
N LEU A 168 0.61 -0.50 -4.55
CA LEU A 168 1.16 -0.18 -5.86
C LEU A 168 2.55 0.49 -5.77
N PRO A 169 2.75 1.56 -4.97
CA PRO A 169 4.09 2.08 -4.74
C PRO A 169 5.09 1.06 -4.20
N ALA A 170 4.64 0.17 -3.32
CA ALA A 170 5.49 -0.88 -2.78
C ALA A 170 5.95 -1.87 -3.87
N ALA A 171 5.04 -2.27 -4.77
CA ALA A 171 5.36 -3.11 -5.92
C ALA A 171 6.40 -2.47 -6.85
N TYR A 172 6.28 -1.16 -7.12
CA TYR A 172 7.18 -0.46 -8.04
C TYR A 172 8.55 -0.12 -7.44
N THR A 173 8.64 -0.06 -6.12
CA THR A 173 9.89 0.27 -5.40
C THR A 173 10.54 -0.95 -4.73
N GLY A 174 9.97 -2.15 -4.89
CA GLY A 174 10.56 -3.40 -4.41
C GLY A 174 10.54 -3.54 -2.88
N ILE A 175 9.51 -3.00 -2.22
CA ILE A 175 9.32 -3.10 -0.76
C ILE A 175 7.98 -3.76 -0.43
N LEU A 176 7.68 -3.93 0.86
CA LEU A 176 6.38 -4.40 1.32
C LEU A 176 5.41 -3.23 1.49
N GLY A 177 4.16 -3.42 1.07
CA GLY A 177 3.07 -2.48 1.27
C GLY A 177 1.82 -3.18 1.80
N PHE A 178 1.50 -2.98 3.07
CA PHE A 178 0.37 -3.60 3.74
C PHE A 178 -0.78 -2.62 3.94
N LYS A 179 -1.95 -2.97 3.43
CA LYS A 179 -3.23 -2.34 3.69
C LYS A 179 -4.06 -3.25 4.62
N PRO A 180 -4.38 -2.86 5.86
CA PRO A 180 -5.22 -3.66 6.74
C PRO A 180 -6.69 -3.67 6.30
N SER A 181 -7.52 -4.42 7.03
CA SER A 181 -8.97 -4.38 6.90
C SER A 181 -9.48 -2.97 7.23
N TYR A 182 -10.48 -2.50 6.48
CA TYR A 182 -11.05 -1.17 6.70
C TYR A 182 -11.54 -1.01 8.15
N GLY A 183 -11.20 0.11 8.80
CA GLY A 183 -11.53 0.41 10.19
C GLY A 183 -10.60 -0.21 11.25
N ARG A 184 -9.56 -0.97 10.87
CA ARG A 184 -8.57 -1.52 11.84
C ARG A 184 -7.63 -0.49 12.42
N ILE A 185 -7.19 0.46 11.60
CA ILE A 185 -6.36 1.59 12.01
C ILE A 185 -7.20 2.86 11.82
N SER A 186 -7.20 3.71 12.85
CA SER A 186 -7.95 4.97 12.85
C SER A 186 -7.52 5.89 11.70
N ARG A 187 -8.50 6.55 11.11
CA ARG A 187 -8.36 7.62 10.10
C ARG A 187 -8.41 9.02 10.74
N ASN A 188 -8.49 9.12 12.07
CA ASN A 188 -8.49 10.39 12.76
C ASN A 188 -7.17 11.15 12.52
N GLY A 189 -7.30 12.31 11.87
CA GLY A 189 -6.18 13.13 11.40
C GLY A 189 -5.51 12.61 10.13
N LEU A 190 -6.09 11.64 9.42
CA LEU A 190 -5.83 11.44 7.99
C LEU A 190 -6.76 12.39 7.22
N ILE A 191 -6.19 13.26 6.38
CA ILE A 191 -6.98 14.11 5.49
C ILE A 191 -7.65 13.21 4.43
N PRO A 192 -9.00 13.17 4.38
CA PRO A 192 -9.71 12.17 3.59
C PRO A 192 -9.75 12.52 2.11
N TYR A 193 -9.51 11.50 1.28
CA TYR A 193 -9.88 11.46 -0.13
C TYR A 193 -11.29 10.88 -0.26
N ALA A 194 -11.45 9.59 0.04
CA ALA A 194 -12.73 8.89 0.03
C ALA A 194 -12.91 8.14 1.35
N ASN A 195 -13.81 8.62 2.21
CA ASN A 195 -13.95 8.11 3.57
C ASN A 195 -14.24 6.62 3.63
N SER A 196 -15.09 6.12 2.74
CA SER A 196 -15.49 4.72 2.78
C SER A 196 -14.42 3.74 2.25
N LEU A 197 -13.29 4.24 1.78
CA LEU A 197 -12.23 3.46 1.12
C LEU A 197 -10.84 3.72 1.73
N ASP A 198 -10.59 4.95 2.18
CA ASP A 198 -9.32 5.37 2.76
C ASP A 198 -8.91 4.45 3.90
N THR A 199 -7.76 3.79 3.74
CA THR A 199 -7.21 2.93 4.78
C THR A 199 -5.78 3.35 5.06
N VAL A 200 -5.42 3.52 6.33
CA VAL A 200 -4.02 3.73 6.72
C VAL A 200 -3.23 2.45 6.44
N GLY A 201 -2.14 2.56 5.69
CA GLY A 201 -1.28 1.42 5.34
C GLY A 201 0.16 1.60 5.79
N ILE A 202 0.88 0.48 5.84
CA ILE A 202 2.24 0.37 6.36
C ILE A 202 3.15 -0.07 5.23
N MET A 203 4.19 0.71 4.94
CA MET A 203 5.27 0.34 4.03
C MET A 203 6.49 -0.03 4.84
N SER A 204 7.20 -1.11 4.46
CA SER A 204 8.38 -1.56 5.21
C SER A 204 9.31 -2.41 4.36
N THR A 205 10.54 -2.60 4.84
CA THR A 205 11.51 -3.52 4.23
C THR A 205 11.36 -4.97 4.68
N SER A 206 10.58 -5.24 5.74
CA SER A 206 10.36 -6.60 6.23
C SER A 206 8.96 -6.80 6.82
N VAL A 207 8.39 -7.98 6.65
CA VAL A 207 7.03 -8.30 7.15
C VAL A 207 6.98 -8.21 8.68
N LYS A 208 8.10 -8.49 9.33
CA LYS A 208 8.26 -8.34 10.77
C LYS A 208 8.08 -6.90 11.22
N ASP A 209 8.67 -5.93 10.50
CA ASP A 209 8.50 -4.51 10.82
C ASP A 209 7.04 -4.09 10.59
N ALA A 210 6.42 -4.56 9.51
CA ALA A 210 4.99 -4.34 9.26
C ALA A 210 4.09 -4.87 10.40
N ILE A 211 4.35 -6.08 10.91
CA ILE A 211 3.62 -6.66 12.06
C ILE A 211 3.79 -5.80 13.32
N SER A 212 5.01 -5.38 13.61
CA SER A 212 5.31 -4.57 14.80
C SER A 212 4.59 -3.22 14.76
N ILE A 213 4.64 -2.52 13.63
CA ILE A 213 3.90 -1.26 13.44
C ILE A 213 2.39 -1.49 13.47
N TYR A 214 1.90 -2.55 12.83
CA TYR A 214 0.48 -2.89 12.85
C TYR A 214 -0.03 -3.08 14.27
N ARG A 215 0.72 -3.75 15.15
CA ARG A 215 0.33 -3.94 16.57
C ARG A 215 0.25 -2.63 17.35
N ILE A 216 1.11 -1.67 17.03
CA ILE A 216 1.07 -0.32 17.64
C ILE A 216 -0.20 0.41 17.18
N LEU A 217 -0.48 0.37 15.88
CA LEU A 217 -1.54 1.16 15.25
C LEU A 217 -2.95 0.55 15.33
N ASN A 218 -3.05 -0.77 15.48
CA ASN A 218 -4.31 -1.51 15.50
C ASN A 218 -5.05 -1.31 16.84
N LYS A 219 -5.56 -0.10 17.05
CA LYS A 219 -6.27 0.34 18.25
C LYS A 219 -7.63 0.91 17.87
N TYR A 220 -8.62 0.71 18.73
CA TYR A 220 -9.89 1.41 18.62
C TYR A 220 -9.67 2.89 18.93
N ASP A 221 -10.24 3.77 18.10
CA ASP A 221 -10.28 5.21 18.33
C ASP A 221 -11.75 5.68 18.34
N PRO A 222 -12.29 6.13 19.49
CA PRO A 222 -13.66 6.63 19.57
C PRO A 222 -13.87 7.94 18.80
N ALA A 223 -12.81 8.67 18.45
CA ALA A 223 -12.91 9.89 17.65
C ALA A 223 -12.98 9.61 16.13
N ASP A 224 -12.80 8.36 15.70
CA ASP A 224 -13.07 7.91 14.33
C ASP A 224 -14.35 7.05 14.32
N PRO A 225 -15.48 7.53 13.78
CA PRO A 225 -16.74 6.80 13.77
C PRO A 225 -16.69 5.51 12.92
N THR A 226 -15.65 5.33 12.11
CA THR A 226 -15.45 4.13 11.29
C THR A 226 -14.35 3.21 11.81
N SER A 227 -13.66 3.61 12.88
CA SER A 227 -12.77 2.70 13.60
C SER A 227 -13.62 1.60 14.22
N LEU A 228 -13.29 0.34 13.91
CA LEU A 228 -14.01 -0.82 14.46
C LEU A 228 -13.98 -0.76 15.98
N ASP A 229 -15.17 -0.82 16.59
CA ASP A 229 -15.33 -0.79 18.04
C ASP A 229 -14.81 -2.07 18.71
N LEU A 230 -14.82 -2.07 20.05
CA LEU A 230 -14.32 -3.21 20.83
C LEU A 230 -15.14 -4.48 20.57
N ASN A 231 -16.44 -4.37 20.32
CA ASN A 231 -17.32 -5.52 20.04
C ASN A 231 -16.99 -6.15 18.69
N SER A 232 -16.87 -5.33 17.64
CA SER A 232 -16.49 -5.77 16.29
C SER A 232 -15.09 -6.39 16.30
N ARG A 233 -14.14 -5.78 17.02
CA ARG A 233 -12.78 -6.34 17.19
C ARG A 233 -12.80 -7.69 17.89
N ALA A 234 -13.59 -7.82 18.96
CA ALA A 234 -13.77 -9.08 19.67
C ALA A 234 -14.34 -10.16 18.75
N ARG A 235 -15.40 -9.87 17.98
CA ARG A 235 -15.97 -10.81 16.99
C ARG A 235 -14.92 -11.34 16.04
N ILE A 236 -14.06 -10.46 15.52
CA ILE A 236 -12.99 -10.86 14.61
C ILE A 236 -11.95 -11.75 15.31
N SER A 237 -11.56 -11.42 16.54
CA SER A 237 -10.62 -12.27 17.30
C SER A 237 -11.19 -13.67 17.57
N HIS A 238 -12.48 -13.79 17.85
CA HIS A 238 -13.14 -15.10 18.03
C HIS A 238 -13.18 -15.90 16.72
N ALA A 239 -13.49 -15.26 15.59
CA ALA A 239 -13.45 -15.92 14.28
C ALA A 239 -12.04 -16.46 13.95
N GLY A 240 -10.99 -15.67 14.21
CA GLY A 240 -9.59 -16.09 13.99
C GLY A 240 -9.14 -17.25 14.89
N LEU A 241 -9.69 -17.37 16.11
CA LEU A 241 -9.42 -18.51 17.00
C LEU A 241 -10.04 -19.82 16.46
N SER A 242 -11.21 -19.76 15.82
CA SER A 242 -11.84 -20.93 15.18
C SER A 242 -10.94 -21.54 14.09
N ARG A 243 -10.22 -20.70 13.35
CA ARG A 243 -9.27 -21.10 12.30
C ARG A 243 -8.07 -21.90 12.83
N SER A 244 -7.82 -21.93 14.14
CA SER A 244 -6.73 -22.71 14.75
C SER A 244 -6.96 -24.24 14.75
N ARG A 245 -8.16 -24.71 14.34
CA ARG A 245 -8.59 -26.12 14.39
C ARG A 245 -8.99 -26.73 13.03
N VAL A 246 -8.15 -26.62 12.00
CA VAL A 246 -8.41 -27.33 10.72
C VAL A 246 -7.72 -28.70 10.73
N PRO A 247 -8.41 -29.81 10.43
CA PRO A 247 -7.84 -31.16 10.36
C PRO A 247 -6.83 -31.31 9.22
N ASP A 248 -5.94 -32.30 9.31
CA ASP A 248 -5.05 -32.70 8.22
C ASP A 248 -5.89 -33.02 6.97
N HIS A 249 -5.73 -32.23 5.90
CA HIS A 249 -6.30 -32.56 4.60
C HIS A 249 -5.43 -33.63 3.93
N GLU A 250 -6.03 -34.75 3.50
CA GLU A 250 -5.36 -35.70 2.62
C GLU A 250 -4.98 -34.99 1.32
N ALA A 251 -3.69 -34.99 0.98
CA ALA A 251 -3.15 -34.33 -0.19
C ALA A 251 -3.86 -34.78 -1.46
N SER A 252 -4.68 -33.91 -2.05
CA SER A 252 -5.31 -34.19 -3.34
C SER A 252 -4.29 -33.99 -4.47
N ASN A 253 -3.71 -35.09 -4.95
CA ASN A 253 -2.93 -35.11 -6.17
C ASN A 253 -3.89 -34.93 -7.37
N GLN A 254 -4.24 -33.71 -7.75
CA GLN A 254 -4.60 -33.30 -9.12
C GLN A 254 -5.27 -31.90 -9.14
N VAL A 255 -4.55 -30.87 -9.59
CA VAL A 255 -5.14 -29.78 -10.40
C VAL A 255 -4.06 -29.26 -11.34
N GLY A 256 -4.25 -29.46 -12.66
CA GLY A 256 -3.44 -28.82 -13.68
C GLY A 256 -3.91 -27.39 -13.88
N VAL A 257 -3.01 -26.41 -13.75
CA VAL A 257 -3.27 -25.00 -14.08
C VAL A 257 -3.65 -24.92 -15.56
N ARG A 258 -4.92 -24.61 -15.88
CA ARG A 258 -5.32 -24.29 -17.26
C ARG A 258 -4.94 -22.85 -17.56
N VAL A 259 -3.74 -22.66 -18.12
CA VAL A 259 -3.34 -21.40 -18.73
C VAL A 259 -4.09 -21.22 -20.04
N ILE A 260 -5.22 -20.51 -20.01
CA ILE A 260 -5.88 -20.03 -21.22
C ILE A 260 -5.06 -18.84 -21.73
N GLY A 261 -4.40 -18.97 -22.89
CA GLY A 261 -3.77 -17.82 -23.54
C GLY A 261 -2.58 -18.06 -24.48
N LEU A 262 -1.96 -19.25 -24.52
CA LEU A 262 -0.96 -19.56 -25.54
C LEU A 262 -1.65 -20.35 -26.66
N ARG A 263 -2.16 -19.64 -27.67
CA ARG A 263 -2.69 -20.25 -28.90
C ARG A 263 -1.63 -20.98 -29.72
N ASP A 264 -0.35 -20.83 -29.38
CA ASP A 264 0.73 -21.58 -29.98
C ASP A 264 1.37 -22.55 -28.98
N LYS A 265 1.01 -23.83 -29.09
CA LYS A 265 1.58 -24.92 -28.28
C LYS A 265 3.12 -25.00 -28.40
N LYS A 266 3.71 -24.46 -29.47
CA LYS A 266 5.16 -24.44 -29.66
C LYS A 266 5.85 -23.38 -28.79
N GLU A 267 5.19 -22.27 -28.50
CA GLU A 267 5.77 -21.18 -27.70
C GLU A 267 5.70 -21.49 -26.20
N SER A 268 4.61 -22.09 -25.72
CA SER A 268 4.55 -22.67 -24.37
C SER A 268 5.63 -23.72 -24.15
N ALA A 269 5.80 -24.64 -25.11
CA ALA A 269 6.80 -25.69 -24.99
C ALA A 269 8.22 -25.12 -25.00
N ARG A 270 8.48 -24.09 -25.83
CA ARG A 270 9.77 -23.43 -25.91
C ARG A 270 10.10 -22.64 -24.64
N LEU A 271 9.15 -21.89 -24.08
CA LEU A 271 9.32 -21.17 -22.81
C LEU A 271 9.49 -22.15 -21.63
N SER A 272 8.79 -23.30 -21.63
CA SER A 272 8.98 -24.36 -20.64
C SER A 272 10.31 -25.12 -20.81
N LEU A 273 10.84 -25.23 -22.03
CA LEU A 273 12.15 -25.86 -22.33
C LEU A 273 13.32 -24.91 -22.02
N GLU A 274 13.20 -23.64 -22.36
CA GLU A 274 14.18 -22.59 -22.00
C GLU A 274 14.16 -22.35 -20.48
N ALA A 275 12.97 -22.33 -19.84
CA ALA A 275 12.82 -22.37 -18.40
C ALA A 275 13.11 -23.75 -17.78
N GLY A 276 13.41 -24.79 -18.55
CA GLY A 276 13.86 -26.08 -18.03
C GLY A 276 15.38 -26.15 -17.89
N MET A 277 16.13 -25.30 -18.59
CA MET A 277 17.58 -25.45 -18.76
C MET A 277 18.45 -24.66 -17.76
N ARG A 278 17.87 -23.99 -16.77
CA ARG A 278 18.69 -23.16 -15.85
C ARG A 278 18.17 -23.02 -14.42
N TRP A 279 17.62 -24.05 -13.82
CA TRP A 279 17.19 -23.96 -12.42
C TRP A 279 17.74 -25.10 -11.59
N LYS A 280 18.70 -24.74 -10.73
CA LYS A 280 19.05 -25.59 -9.59
C LYS A 280 17.80 -25.67 -8.73
N ALA A 281 17.21 -26.86 -8.68
CA ALA A 281 16.22 -27.23 -7.68
C ALA A 281 16.76 -26.82 -6.29
N TYR A 282 16.26 -25.72 -5.74
CA TYR A 282 16.42 -25.42 -4.32
C TYR A 282 15.46 -26.35 -3.58
N GLY A 283 15.81 -27.64 -3.55
CA GLY A 283 15.15 -28.64 -2.73
C GLY A 283 15.41 -28.33 -1.26
N ARG A 284 14.62 -27.43 -0.67
CA ARG A 284 14.37 -27.42 0.77
C ARG A 284 13.00 -28.00 0.97
N GLN A 285 12.93 -29.10 1.73
CA GLN A 285 11.68 -29.55 2.31
C GLN A 285 11.20 -28.48 3.30
N TYR A 286 10.29 -27.62 2.85
CA TYR A 286 9.57 -26.73 3.74
C TYR A 286 8.54 -27.59 4.48
N LEU A 287 8.93 -28.13 5.64
CA LEU A 287 7.99 -28.79 6.56
C LEU A 287 7.17 -27.72 7.26
N THR A 288 6.27 -27.03 6.54
CA THR A 288 5.24 -26.20 7.18
C THR A 288 4.11 -27.11 7.67
N LYS A 289 3.79 -27.01 8.96
CA LYS A 289 2.72 -27.79 9.62
C LYS A 289 1.28 -27.48 9.13
N ARG A 290 1.13 -26.63 8.09
CA ARG A 290 -0.15 -26.15 7.57
C ARG A 290 -0.07 -25.98 6.06
N SER A 291 -1.01 -26.60 5.36
CA SER A 291 -1.31 -26.34 3.95
C SER A 291 -2.42 -25.29 3.87
N TRP A 292 -2.28 -24.29 3.00
CA TRP A 292 -3.29 -23.28 2.71
C TRP A 292 -3.90 -23.51 1.33
N ARG A 293 -5.16 -23.13 1.16
CA ARG A 293 -5.81 -23.08 -0.17
C ARG A 293 -5.67 -21.68 -0.76
N ILE A 294 -5.00 -21.56 -1.89
CA ILE A 294 -4.62 -20.28 -2.50
C ILE A 294 -5.44 -20.06 -3.75
N GLY A 295 -6.26 -19.01 -3.74
CA GLY A 295 -7.12 -18.61 -4.84
C GLY A 295 -6.38 -17.85 -5.93
N VAL A 296 -6.65 -18.24 -7.18
CA VAL A 296 -6.21 -17.56 -8.40
C VAL A 296 -7.46 -17.17 -9.21
N PRO A 297 -7.81 -15.88 -9.27
CA PRO A 297 -9.00 -15.43 -10.00
C PRO A 297 -8.81 -15.55 -11.51
N ASP A 298 -9.75 -16.20 -12.18
CA ASP A 298 -9.71 -16.34 -13.64
C ASP A 298 -9.78 -14.98 -14.35
N GLU A 299 -10.52 -14.02 -13.80
CA GLU A 299 -10.70 -12.67 -14.36
C GLU A 299 -9.41 -11.82 -14.32
N TYR A 300 -8.39 -12.22 -13.55
CA TYR A 300 -7.18 -11.43 -13.35
C TYR A 300 -6.07 -11.83 -14.34
N ASN A 301 -6.22 -12.93 -15.07
CA ASN A 301 -5.32 -13.32 -16.15
C ASN A 301 -5.68 -12.58 -17.46
N ILE A 302 -5.48 -11.26 -17.45
CA ILE A 302 -5.78 -10.37 -18.58
C ILE A 302 -4.71 -10.48 -19.68
N GLN A 303 -5.10 -10.15 -20.92
CA GLN A 303 -4.20 -10.22 -22.08
C GLN A 303 -3.12 -9.13 -22.01
N GLU A 304 -3.50 -7.95 -21.53
CA GLU A 304 -2.72 -6.72 -21.44
C GLU A 304 -1.62 -6.79 -20.37
N MET A 305 -1.64 -7.80 -19.51
CA MET A 305 -0.64 -8.00 -18.47
C MET A 305 0.73 -8.24 -19.11
N HIS A 306 1.71 -7.48 -18.63
CA HIS A 306 3.07 -7.55 -19.11
C HIS A 306 3.66 -8.96 -18.92
N PRO A 307 4.36 -9.54 -19.93
CA PRO A 307 4.82 -10.93 -19.88
C PRO A 307 5.65 -11.27 -18.64
N TRP A 308 6.53 -10.35 -18.22
CA TRP A 308 7.37 -10.56 -17.04
C TRP A 308 6.58 -10.56 -15.72
N ILE A 309 5.47 -9.83 -15.65
CA ILE A 309 4.55 -9.89 -14.50
C ILE A 309 3.87 -11.26 -14.46
N ARG A 310 3.42 -11.77 -15.61
CA ARG A 310 2.81 -13.11 -15.72
C ARG A 310 3.80 -14.21 -15.32
N ILE A 311 5.06 -14.13 -15.77
CA ILE A 311 6.13 -15.07 -15.39
C ILE A 311 6.37 -15.03 -13.88
N ALA A 312 6.50 -13.84 -13.30
CA ALA A 312 6.71 -13.68 -11.85
C ALA A 312 5.53 -14.22 -11.03
N TRP A 313 4.29 -14.07 -11.53
CA TRP A 313 3.10 -14.62 -10.89
C TRP A 313 3.11 -16.16 -10.91
N LEU A 314 3.40 -16.77 -12.06
CA LEU A 314 3.52 -18.22 -12.19
C LEU A 314 4.62 -18.79 -11.28
N LYS A 315 5.79 -18.14 -11.23
CA LYS A 315 6.89 -18.52 -10.33
C LYS A 315 6.47 -18.46 -8.87
N THR A 316 5.77 -17.40 -8.48
CA THR A 316 5.24 -17.24 -7.12
C THR A 316 4.27 -18.36 -6.75
N LEU A 317 3.34 -18.68 -7.66
CA LEU A 317 2.39 -19.78 -7.44
C LEU A 317 3.09 -21.14 -7.36
N SER A 318 4.12 -21.39 -8.19
CA SER A 318 4.94 -22.61 -8.12
C SER A 318 5.66 -22.75 -6.79
N VAL A 319 6.29 -21.69 -6.29
CA VAL A 319 6.96 -21.70 -4.97
C VAL A 319 5.95 -21.98 -3.86
N LEU A 320 4.76 -21.38 -3.92
CA LEU A 320 3.70 -21.62 -2.96
C LEU A 320 3.19 -23.07 -3.01
N GLN A 321 3.09 -23.66 -4.21
CA GLN A 321 2.75 -25.08 -4.37
C GLN A 321 3.84 -26.00 -3.80
N ASP A 322 5.12 -25.69 -4.01
CA ASP A 322 6.26 -26.43 -3.47
C ASP A 322 6.34 -26.37 -1.93
N MET A 323 5.76 -25.33 -1.32
CA MET A 323 5.55 -25.24 0.13
C MET A 323 4.41 -26.13 0.64
N GLY A 324 3.74 -26.90 -0.22
CA GLY A 324 2.65 -27.81 0.13
C GLY A 324 1.26 -27.17 0.18
N ASN A 325 1.09 -26.00 -0.43
CA ASN A 325 -0.22 -25.33 -0.53
C ASN A 325 -1.00 -25.78 -1.78
N ASP A 326 -2.32 -25.79 -1.68
CA ASP A 326 -3.20 -26.05 -2.81
C ASP A 326 -3.43 -24.78 -3.63
N ILE A 327 -3.26 -24.85 -4.95
CA ILE A 327 -3.57 -23.74 -5.86
C ILE A 327 -4.94 -24.00 -6.49
N VAL A 328 -5.89 -23.10 -6.25
CA VAL A 328 -7.30 -23.26 -6.60
C VAL A 328 -7.73 -22.10 -7.50
N HIS A 329 -8.30 -22.42 -8.66
CA HIS A 329 -8.95 -21.42 -9.51
C HIS A 329 -10.25 -20.95 -8.85
N ILE A 330 -10.49 -19.65 -8.85
CA ILE A 330 -11.71 -19.02 -8.35
C ILE A 330 -12.27 -18.05 -9.37
N SER A 331 -13.55 -17.71 -9.26
CA SER A 331 -14.19 -16.70 -10.10
C SER A 331 -14.66 -15.53 -9.24
N LEU A 332 -14.35 -14.32 -9.70
CA LEU A 332 -14.72 -13.04 -9.11
C LEU A 332 -15.31 -12.12 -10.21
N PRO A 333 -16.44 -12.49 -10.81
CA PRO A 333 -16.89 -11.90 -12.08
C PRO A 333 -17.16 -10.40 -11.99
N THR A 334 -17.67 -9.91 -10.85
CA THR A 334 -18.02 -8.50 -10.67
C THR A 334 -16.78 -7.60 -10.57
N THR A 335 -15.59 -8.16 -10.32
CA THR A 335 -14.35 -7.37 -10.22
C THR A 335 -13.99 -6.66 -11.52
N GLN A 336 -14.48 -7.13 -12.68
CA GLN A 336 -14.35 -6.43 -13.96
C GLN A 336 -15.02 -5.04 -13.95
N SER A 337 -16.04 -4.84 -13.11
CA SER A 337 -16.74 -3.56 -12.94
C SER A 337 -16.20 -2.73 -11.77
N ALA A 338 -15.23 -3.25 -11.01
CA ALA A 338 -14.71 -2.61 -9.80
C ALA A 338 -14.05 -1.26 -10.10
N LEU A 339 -13.25 -1.17 -11.17
CA LEU A 339 -12.56 0.06 -11.52
C LEU A 339 -13.55 1.18 -11.83
N SER A 340 -14.56 0.89 -12.65
CA SER A 340 -15.63 1.84 -12.98
C SER A 340 -16.40 2.30 -11.75
N ALA A 341 -16.77 1.37 -10.85
CA ALA A 341 -17.45 1.72 -9.61
C ALA A 341 -16.58 2.61 -8.71
N TYR A 342 -15.30 2.31 -8.59
CA TYR A 342 -14.35 3.12 -7.81
C TYR A 342 -14.24 4.56 -8.33
N TYR A 343 -14.14 4.75 -9.64
CA TYR A 343 -14.08 6.09 -10.26
C TYR A 343 -15.41 6.85 -10.27
N VAL A 344 -16.49 6.25 -9.76
CA VAL A 344 -17.72 6.97 -9.39
C VAL A 344 -17.73 7.29 -7.90
N LEU A 345 -17.46 6.29 -7.04
CA LEU A 345 -17.57 6.42 -5.59
C LEU A 345 -16.50 7.34 -5.00
N ALA A 346 -15.24 7.13 -5.35
CA ALA A 346 -14.14 7.85 -4.74
C ALA A 346 -14.15 9.35 -5.13
N PRO A 347 -14.37 9.73 -6.41
CA PRO A 347 -14.58 11.13 -6.78
C PRO A 347 -15.81 11.78 -6.14
N ALA A 348 -16.93 11.05 -6.01
CA ALA A 348 -18.13 11.55 -5.34
C ALA A 348 -17.87 11.90 -3.88
N GLU A 349 -17.19 11.03 -3.14
CA GLU A 349 -16.80 11.36 -1.76
C GLU A 349 -15.77 12.48 -1.71
N ALA A 350 -14.84 12.52 -2.67
CA ALA A 350 -13.82 13.56 -2.75
C ALA A 350 -14.40 14.95 -2.97
N SER A 351 -15.40 15.10 -3.84
CA SER A 351 -16.04 16.41 -4.10
C SER A 351 -16.64 16.98 -2.82
N SER A 352 -17.26 16.13 -1.99
CA SER A 352 -17.77 16.51 -0.66
C SER A 352 -16.64 16.77 0.34
N ASN A 353 -15.68 15.85 0.45
CA ASN A 353 -14.57 15.93 1.41
C ASN A 353 -13.66 17.15 1.20
N LEU A 354 -13.48 17.57 -0.06
CA LEU A 354 -12.65 18.71 -0.43
C LEU A 354 -13.44 20.03 -0.50
N ALA A 355 -14.76 20.03 -0.28
CA ALA A 355 -15.58 21.25 -0.29
C ALA A 355 -15.11 22.28 0.76
N LYS A 356 -14.53 21.81 1.87
CA LYS A 356 -14.05 22.64 2.99
C LYS A 356 -12.79 23.46 2.71
N TYR A 357 -12.06 23.18 1.63
CA TYR A 357 -10.89 23.95 1.23
C TYR A 357 -11.35 25.14 0.39
N ASP A 358 -11.56 26.24 1.09
CA ASP A 358 -12.21 27.45 0.61
C ASP A 358 -11.39 28.73 0.89
N GLY A 359 -10.22 28.60 1.54
CA GLY A 359 -9.35 29.72 1.91
C GLY A 359 -9.92 30.64 3.00
N VAL A 360 -11.01 30.24 3.69
CA VAL A 360 -11.65 31.06 4.73
C VAL A 360 -11.01 30.84 6.11
N ARG A 361 -10.82 29.58 6.50
CA ARG A 361 -10.38 29.22 7.87
C ARG A 361 -8.90 28.83 7.95
N TYR A 362 -8.35 28.28 6.87
CA TYR A 362 -7.01 27.71 6.82
C TYR A 362 -6.56 27.52 5.37
N GLY A 363 -5.28 27.18 5.19
CA GLY A 363 -4.65 27.06 3.88
C GLY A 363 -4.15 28.42 3.39
N ILE A 364 -3.96 28.54 2.07
CA ILE A 364 -3.63 29.83 1.45
C ILE A 364 -4.84 30.78 1.63
N PRO A 365 -4.65 31.99 2.19
CA PRO A 365 -5.71 32.98 2.27
C PRO A 365 -6.19 33.40 0.88
N ARG A 366 -7.49 33.70 0.75
CA ARG A 366 -8.05 34.23 -0.49
C ARG A 366 -7.50 35.64 -0.78
N ASP A 367 -7.37 35.94 -2.06
CA ASP A 367 -7.17 37.32 -2.50
C ASP A 367 -8.47 38.11 -2.32
N ALA A 368 -8.41 39.22 -1.60
CA ALA A 368 -9.56 40.08 -1.33
C ALA A 368 -9.99 40.89 -2.56
N GLU A 369 -9.13 41.02 -3.57
CA GLU A 369 -9.36 41.84 -4.77
C GLU A 369 -10.06 41.09 -5.92
N LEU A 370 -10.22 39.76 -5.81
CA LEU A 370 -10.73 38.89 -6.89
C LEU A 370 -12.12 38.29 -6.55
N ALA A 371 -13.20 39.03 -6.80
CA ALA A 371 -14.59 38.58 -6.58
C ALA A 371 -15.15 37.71 -7.74
N ASP A 372 -15.81 36.59 -7.43
CA ASP A 372 -16.42 35.71 -8.47
C ASP A 372 -17.84 36.15 -8.88
N ASN A 373 -18.47 37.10 -8.18
CA ASN A 373 -19.76 37.69 -8.54
C ASN A 373 -20.00 39.07 -7.88
N HIS A 374 -21.11 39.74 -8.23
CA HIS A 374 -21.53 41.03 -7.63
C HIS A 374 -21.77 40.98 -6.12
N GLU A 375 -21.86 39.78 -5.52
CA GLU A 375 -22.08 39.55 -4.08
C GLU A 375 -20.79 39.15 -3.32
N GLY A 376 -19.63 39.14 -3.99
CA GLY A 376 -18.33 38.95 -3.34
C GLY A 376 -18.02 37.53 -2.86
N VAL A 377 -18.59 36.48 -3.49
CA VAL A 377 -18.26 35.10 -3.12
C VAL A 377 -16.93 34.70 -3.78
N LEU A 378 -15.91 34.36 -2.98
CA LEU A 378 -14.51 34.20 -3.39
C LEU A 378 -14.03 32.73 -3.49
N TYR A 379 -14.89 31.79 -3.91
CA TYR A 379 -14.58 30.36 -3.80
C TYR A 379 -14.07 29.71 -5.09
N ALA A 380 -14.60 30.11 -6.25
CA ALA A 380 -14.32 29.46 -7.52
C ALA A 380 -12.91 29.80 -8.01
N HIS A 381 -12.52 31.09 -8.01
CA HIS A 381 -11.17 31.49 -8.42
C HIS A 381 -10.11 30.85 -7.53
N HIS A 382 -10.27 30.94 -6.21
CA HIS A 382 -9.32 30.37 -5.23
C HIS A 382 -9.14 28.85 -5.44
N ARG A 383 -10.23 28.10 -5.54
CA ARG A 383 -10.16 26.64 -5.78
C ARG A 383 -9.59 26.32 -7.16
N GLY A 384 -9.91 27.11 -8.17
CA GLY A 384 -9.41 26.96 -9.54
C GLY A 384 -7.89 27.18 -9.66
N GLN A 385 -7.36 28.12 -8.87
CA GLN A 385 -5.94 28.47 -8.85
C GLN A 385 -5.08 27.47 -8.06
N HIS A 386 -5.60 26.92 -6.95
CA HIS A 386 -4.77 26.17 -6.00
C HIS A 386 -4.95 24.65 -5.98
N PHE A 387 -6.02 24.12 -6.62
CA PHE A 387 -6.09 22.68 -6.89
C PHE A 387 -5.42 22.34 -8.23
N GLY A 388 -4.66 21.27 -8.24
CA GLY A 388 -4.13 20.67 -9.47
C GLY A 388 -5.21 20.00 -10.31
N ASP A 389 -4.84 19.67 -11.55
CA ASP A 389 -5.81 19.27 -12.57
C ASP A 389 -6.50 17.95 -12.27
N GLU A 390 -5.81 16.99 -11.65
CA GLU A 390 -6.40 15.71 -11.26
C GLU A 390 -7.47 15.88 -10.17
N VAL A 391 -7.17 16.72 -9.18
CA VAL A 391 -8.12 17.03 -8.11
C VAL A 391 -9.35 17.74 -8.66
N LYS A 392 -9.15 18.74 -9.54
CA LYS A 392 -10.26 19.43 -10.23
C LYS A 392 -11.13 18.46 -11.04
N ARG A 393 -10.51 17.56 -11.83
CA ARG A 393 -11.25 16.53 -12.58
C ARG A 393 -12.12 15.66 -11.68
N ARG A 394 -11.57 15.17 -10.55
CA ARG A 394 -12.31 14.32 -9.61
C ARG A 394 -13.41 15.07 -8.87
N ILE A 395 -13.19 16.33 -8.51
CA ILE A 395 -14.25 17.18 -7.92
C ILE A 395 -15.41 17.36 -8.90
N LEU A 396 -15.13 17.66 -10.17
CA LEU A 396 -16.15 17.82 -11.20
C LEU A 396 -16.94 16.53 -11.43
N LEU A 397 -16.23 15.40 -11.62
CA LEU A 397 -16.86 14.09 -11.81
C LEU A 397 -17.72 13.70 -10.61
N GLY A 398 -17.19 13.87 -9.39
CA GLY A 398 -17.91 13.57 -8.17
C GLY A 398 -19.17 14.42 -7.98
N THR A 399 -19.08 15.71 -8.26
CA THR A 399 -20.23 16.64 -8.19
C THR A 399 -21.30 16.26 -9.22
N PHE A 400 -20.89 15.88 -10.43
CA PHE A 400 -21.80 15.37 -11.45
C PHE A 400 -22.49 14.08 -10.99
N SER A 401 -21.74 13.09 -10.49
CA SER A 401 -22.28 11.80 -10.04
C SER A 401 -23.23 11.91 -8.85
N LEU A 402 -23.15 12.99 -8.06
CA LEU A 402 -24.04 13.28 -6.92
C LEU A 402 -25.18 14.25 -7.27
N SER A 403 -25.25 14.75 -8.51
CA SER A 403 -26.33 15.64 -8.92
C SER A 403 -27.68 14.91 -8.95
N ALA A 404 -28.77 15.64 -8.68
CA ALA A 404 -30.11 15.07 -8.55
C ALA A 404 -30.55 14.24 -9.78
N GLY A 405 -30.13 14.61 -10.99
CA GLY A 405 -30.46 13.88 -12.21
C GLY A 405 -29.54 12.69 -12.54
N ALA A 406 -28.42 12.54 -11.84
CA ALA A 406 -27.39 11.53 -12.14
C ALA A 406 -27.20 10.50 -11.00
N MET A 407 -27.52 10.85 -9.76
CA MET A 407 -27.23 10.04 -8.57
C MET A 407 -27.72 8.59 -8.67
N ASP A 408 -28.97 8.38 -9.11
CA ASP A 408 -29.56 7.05 -9.25
C ASP A 408 -28.89 6.19 -10.33
N ASN A 409 -28.39 6.84 -11.39
CA ASN A 409 -27.79 6.19 -12.55
C ASN A 409 -26.29 5.89 -12.35
N TYR A 410 -25.59 6.69 -11.53
CA TYR A 410 -24.16 6.54 -11.31
C TYR A 410 -23.85 6.11 -9.87
N PHE A 411 -24.03 7.00 -8.90
CA PHE A 411 -23.59 6.76 -7.53
C PHE A 411 -24.26 5.54 -6.87
N ILE A 412 -25.59 5.43 -7.01
CA ILE A 412 -26.34 4.31 -6.45
C ILE A 412 -25.98 2.99 -7.16
N GLN A 413 -25.77 3.01 -8.48
CA GLN A 413 -25.35 1.80 -9.20
C GLN A 413 -23.94 1.37 -8.81
N ALA A 414 -23.01 2.31 -8.65
CA ALA A 414 -21.66 2.02 -8.19
C ALA A 414 -21.65 1.43 -6.77
N GLN A 415 -22.52 1.90 -5.87
CA GLN A 415 -22.71 1.29 -4.54
C GLN A 415 -23.22 -0.16 -4.63
N LYS A 416 -24.14 -0.45 -5.56
CA LYS A 416 -24.61 -1.83 -5.80
C LYS A 416 -23.49 -2.72 -6.34
N VAL A 417 -22.71 -2.24 -7.31
CA VAL A 417 -21.53 -2.95 -7.83
C VAL A 417 -20.53 -3.23 -6.71
N ARG A 418 -20.23 -2.24 -5.86
CA ARG A 418 -19.38 -2.44 -4.67
C ARG A 418 -19.89 -3.57 -3.78
N ARG A 419 -21.21 -3.66 -3.56
CA ARG A 419 -21.81 -4.73 -2.77
C ARG A 419 -21.67 -6.10 -3.43
N LEU A 420 -21.81 -6.17 -4.75
CA LEU A 420 -21.58 -7.40 -5.52
C LEU A 420 -20.11 -7.83 -5.47
N VAL A 421 -19.15 -6.89 -5.60
CA VAL A 421 -17.72 -7.18 -5.43
C VAL A 421 -17.43 -7.72 -4.02
N GLN A 422 -18.03 -7.14 -2.97
CA GLN A 422 -17.92 -7.67 -1.60
C GLN A 422 -18.47 -9.10 -1.51
N GLN A 423 -19.59 -9.37 -2.17
CA GLN A 423 -20.23 -10.68 -2.15
C GLN A 423 -19.37 -11.74 -2.86
N ASP A 424 -18.80 -11.42 -4.03
CA ASP A 424 -17.88 -12.31 -4.74
C ASP A 424 -16.72 -12.76 -3.84
N PHE A 425 -16.04 -11.80 -3.18
CA PHE A 425 -14.98 -12.14 -2.24
C PHE A 425 -15.47 -12.97 -1.05
N ASN A 426 -16.60 -12.58 -0.44
CA ASN A 426 -17.14 -13.30 0.71
C ASN A 426 -17.53 -14.75 0.38
N ASN A 427 -17.93 -15.02 -0.87
CA ASN A 427 -18.34 -16.35 -1.32
C ASN A 427 -17.15 -17.28 -1.60
N VAL A 428 -15.95 -16.74 -1.86
CA VAL A 428 -14.77 -17.58 -2.17
C VAL A 428 -13.92 -17.89 -0.95
N PHE A 429 -13.99 -17.11 0.14
CA PHE A 429 -13.13 -17.35 1.31
C PHE A 429 -13.65 -18.47 2.21
N THR A 430 -12.73 -19.29 2.74
CA THR A 430 -13.04 -20.36 3.71
C THR A 430 -13.70 -19.83 4.97
N VAL A 431 -13.19 -18.70 5.47
CA VAL A 431 -13.68 -18.08 6.69
C VAL A 431 -14.78 -17.05 6.40
N PRO A 432 -15.82 -16.99 7.25
CA PRO A 432 -16.89 -16.01 7.10
C PRO A 432 -16.38 -14.59 7.33
N HIS A 433 -17.07 -13.63 6.71
CA HIS A 433 -16.89 -12.23 7.04
C HIS A 433 -17.40 -11.97 8.48
N PRO A 434 -16.52 -11.62 9.43
CA PRO A 434 -16.84 -11.66 10.87
C PRO A 434 -17.89 -10.64 11.31
N LEU A 435 -18.13 -9.59 10.52
CA LEU A 435 -19.13 -8.55 10.80
C LEU A 435 -20.45 -8.70 10.02
N LEU A 436 -20.57 -9.70 9.14
CA LEU A 436 -21.81 -9.94 8.40
C LEU A 436 -22.48 -11.20 8.95
N GLU A 437 -23.67 -11.04 9.54
CA GLU A 437 -24.38 -12.15 10.19
C GLU A 437 -24.76 -13.28 9.22
N ALA A 438 -25.09 -12.93 7.98
CA ALA A 438 -25.41 -13.89 6.92
C ALA A 438 -24.18 -14.61 6.33
N SER A 439 -22.95 -14.24 6.73
CA SER A 439 -21.75 -14.85 6.17
C SER A 439 -21.39 -16.13 6.92
N THR A 440 -21.41 -17.25 6.20
CA THR A 440 -21.06 -18.59 6.73
C THR A 440 -19.67 -19.06 6.33
N GLY A 441 -19.00 -18.32 5.43
CA GLY A 441 -17.78 -18.79 4.75
C GLY A 441 -18.11 -19.87 3.71
N ASN A 442 -17.09 -20.32 3.00
CA ASN A 442 -17.19 -21.38 2.00
C ASN A 442 -16.23 -22.53 2.35
N PRO A 443 -16.71 -23.68 2.86
CA PRO A 443 -15.85 -24.82 3.20
C PRO A 443 -14.95 -25.30 2.05
N GLU A 444 -15.38 -25.13 0.80
CA GLU A 444 -14.64 -25.48 -0.40
C GLU A 444 -13.80 -24.33 -0.98
N GLY A 445 -13.84 -23.17 -0.31
CA GLY A 445 -13.18 -21.94 -0.73
C GLY A 445 -11.68 -21.91 -0.47
N VAL A 446 -11.14 -20.69 -0.48
CA VAL A 446 -9.71 -20.40 -0.37
C VAL A 446 -9.39 -19.59 0.88
N ASP A 447 -8.17 -19.71 1.38
CA ASP A 447 -7.71 -19.01 2.57
C ASP A 447 -7.16 -17.62 2.27
N PHE A 448 -6.44 -17.51 1.15
CA PHE A 448 -5.83 -16.30 0.62
C PHE A 448 -5.96 -16.29 -0.90
N ILE A 449 -5.92 -15.10 -1.49
CA ILE A 449 -5.90 -14.91 -2.94
C ILE A 449 -4.56 -14.28 -3.31
N VAL A 450 -3.88 -14.81 -4.33
CA VAL A 450 -2.56 -14.32 -4.79
C VAL A 450 -2.65 -13.87 -6.24
N VAL A 451 -2.39 -12.59 -6.48
CA VAL A 451 -2.48 -11.93 -7.79
C VAL A 451 -1.32 -10.94 -7.98
N PRO A 452 -1.00 -10.50 -9.21
CA PRO A 452 -0.07 -9.40 -9.40
C PRO A 452 -0.59 -8.12 -8.73
N THR A 453 0.31 -7.27 -8.23
CA THR A 453 -0.10 -5.98 -7.67
C THR A 453 -0.37 -4.95 -8.77
N ALA A 454 0.35 -5.04 -9.89
CA ALA A 454 0.22 -4.13 -11.03
C ALA A 454 0.27 -4.92 -12.34
N PRO A 455 -0.39 -4.44 -13.42
CA PRO A 455 -0.36 -5.11 -14.72
C PRO A 455 0.94 -4.89 -15.50
N THR A 456 1.75 -3.91 -15.12
CA THR A 456 2.97 -3.47 -15.81
C THR A 456 4.18 -3.41 -14.87
N LEU A 457 5.37 -3.37 -15.47
CA LEU A 457 6.58 -2.89 -14.78
C LEU A 457 6.48 -1.38 -14.50
N PRO A 458 7.32 -0.82 -13.61
CA PRO A 458 7.37 0.62 -13.37
C PRO A 458 7.59 1.40 -14.69
N PRO A 459 6.62 2.20 -15.16
CA PRO A 459 6.73 2.90 -16.43
C PRO A 459 7.70 4.09 -16.32
N LEU A 460 8.22 4.55 -17.44
CA LEU A 460 9.03 5.77 -17.48
C LEU A 460 8.16 7.01 -17.28
N LEU A 461 8.65 8.01 -16.56
CA LEU A 461 7.96 9.30 -16.41
C LEU A 461 7.73 9.99 -17.76
N SER A 462 8.60 9.77 -18.74
CA SER A 462 8.42 10.27 -20.12
C SER A 462 7.28 9.58 -20.87
N GLU A 463 6.99 8.32 -20.56
CA GLU A 463 5.84 7.58 -21.10
C GLU A 463 4.55 8.06 -20.46
N LEU A 464 4.55 8.24 -19.13
CA LEU A 464 3.38 8.74 -18.40
C LEU A 464 2.92 10.12 -18.87
N LYS A 465 3.84 11.02 -19.26
CA LYS A 465 3.49 12.33 -19.82
C LYS A 465 2.65 12.27 -21.10
N ARG A 466 2.69 11.14 -21.82
CA ARG A 466 1.97 10.92 -23.08
C ARG A 466 0.66 10.15 -22.89
N GLN A 467 0.40 9.64 -21.68
CA GLN A 467 -0.79 8.87 -21.38
C GLN A 467 -2.00 9.77 -21.14
N SER A 468 -3.18 9.26 -21.50
CA SER A 468 -4.43 9.90 -21.08
C SER A 468 -4.68 9.66 -19.58
N PRO A 469 -5.53 10.48 -18.93
CA PRO A 469 -5.95 10.19 -17.56
C PRO A 469 -6.56 8.79 -17.40
N LEU A 470 -7.28 8.29 -18.41
CA LEU A 470 -7.89 6.95 -18.37
C LEU A 470 -6.84 5.84 -18.35
N ASP A 471 -5.77 5.97 -19.12
CA ASP A 471 -4.68 4.98 -19.14
C ASP A 471 -4.04 4.85 -17.74
N SER A 472 -3.94 5.98 -17.02
CA SER A 472 -3.39 5.97 -15.66
C SER A 472 -4.24 5.20 -14.67
N TYR A 473 -5.56 5.16 -14.88
CA TYR A 473 -6.52 4.51 -13.99
C TYR A 473 -6.45 2.99 -14.08
N ILE A 474 -6.10 2.46 -15.25
CA ILE A 474 -5.99 1.01 -15.49
C ILE A 474 -4.93 0.37 -14.58
N ASN A 475 -3.93 1.14 -14.13
CA ASN A 475 -2.88 0.62 -13.27
C ASN A 475 -3.40 0.07 -11.93
N ASP A 476 -4.54 0.56 -11.46
CA ASP A 476 -5.13 0.18 -10.18
C ASP A 476 -6.07 -1.04 -10.30
N ILE A 477 -6.17 -1.67 -11.48
CA ILE A 477 -7.14 -2.73 -11.79
C ILE A 477 -7.10 -3.92 -10.81
N PHE A 478 -5.91 -4.31 -10.35
CA PHE A 478 -5.76 -5.40 -9.39
C PHE A 478 -5.85 -4.97 -7.93
N THR A 479 -5.71 -3.67 -7.63
CA THR A 479 -5.68 -3.17 -6.24
C THR A 479 -7.03 -2.62 -5.77
N VAL A 480 -7.82 -2.01 -6.66
CA VAL A 480 -9.14 -1.43 -6.35
C VAL A 480 -10.15 -2.44 -5.77
N PRO A 481 -10.28 -3.67 -6.31
CA PRO A 481 -11.30 -4.62 -5.85
C PRO A 481 -11.23 -4.90 -4.33
N ALA A 482 -10.01 -5.13 -3.81
CA ALA A 482 -9.81 -5.37 -2.38
C ALA A 482 -10.15 -4.15 -1.51
N SER A 483 -9.92 -2.92 -2.03
CA SER A 483 -10.31 -1.69 -1.33
C SER A 483 -11.82 -1.48 -1.29
N LEU A 484 -12.52 -1.70 -2.41
CA LEU A 484 -13.98 -1.67 -2.45
C LEU A 484 -14.60 -2.67 -1.45
N ALA A 485 -13.99 -3.85 -1.36
CA ALA A 485 -14.40 -4.89 -0.44
C ALA A 485 -13.96 -4.66 1.02
N GLY A 486 -13.09 -3.68 1.29
CA GLY A 486 -12.59 -3.39 2.64
C GLY A 486 -11.60 -4.44 3.19
N LEU A 487 -11.06 -5.31 2.33
CA LEU A 487 -10.26 -6.48 2.69
C LEU A 487 -8.82 -6.12 3.02
N PRO A 488 -8.15 -6.82 3.95
CA PRO A 488 -6.71 -6.69 4.14
C PRO A 488 -5.96 -7.24 2.91
N ALA A 489 -4.94 -6.51 2.46
CA ALA A 489 -4.12 -6.90 1.32
C ALA A 489 -2.67 -6.42 1.51
N ILE A 490 -1.70 -7.23 1.11
CA ILE A 490 -0.27 -6.91 1.17
C ILE A 490 0.39 -7.14 -0.18
N SER A 491 1.14 -6.17 -0.67
CA SER A 491 2.08 -6.37 -1.77
C SER A 491 3.43 -6.82 -1.23
N VAL A 492 3.94 -7.94 -1.73
CA VAL A 492 5.26 -8.48 -1.42
C VAL A 492 6.16 -8.38 -2.66
N PRO A 493 7.43 -7.98 -2.50
CA PRO A 493 8.34 -7.90 -3.63
C PRO A 493 8.70 -9.30 -4.13
N VAL A 494 8.79 -9.45 -5.44
CA VAL A 494 9.25 -10.66 -6.11
C VAL A 494 10.44 -10.30 -6.99
N VAL A 495 11.57 -10.97 -6.75
CA VAL A 495 12.77 -10.76 -7.54
C VAL A 495 12.58 -11.39 -8.90
N ALA A 496 12.54 -10.56 -9.93
CA ALA A 496 12.61 -11.02 -11.31
C ALA A 496 14.04 -11.47 -11.64
N ASP A 497 14.17 -12.56 -12.40
CA ASP A 497 15.46 -13.18 -12.70
C ASP A 497 16.41 -12.26 -13.48
N ASP A 498 17.68 -12.65 -13.54
CA ASP A 498 18.77 -11.87 -14.13
C ASP A 498 18.57 -11.55 -15.63
N ASP A 499 17.66 -12.26 -16.31
CA ASP A 499 17.38 -12.13 -17.76
C ASP A 499 16.49 -10.92 -18.14
N LEU A 500 15.99 -10.13 -17.17
CA LEU A 500 15.36 -8.85 -17.48
C LEU A 500 16.37 -7.88 -18.14
N PRO A 501 15.94 -7.07 -19.13
CA PRO A 501 16.77 -6.03 -19.70
C PRO A 501 17.42 -5.18 -18.60
N PRO A 502 18.73 -4.89 -18.68
CA PRO A 502 19.45 -4.13 -17.66
C PRO A 502 18.96 -2.68 -17.50
N THR A 503 18.01 -2.23 -18.33
CA THR A 503 17.52 -0.85 -18.44
C THR A 503 16.21 -0.59 -17.69
N SER A 504 15.66 -1.55 -16.95
CA SER A 504 14.47 -1.33 -16.12
C SER A 504 14.68 -1.82 -14.70
N ASP A 505 14.24 -1.03 -13.72
CA ASP A 505 14.12 -1.54 -12.35
C ASP A 505 13.21 -2.78 -12.35
N LYS A 506 13.81 -3.89 -11.90
CA LYS A 506 13.24 -5.24 -11.91
C LYS A 506 12.18 -5.46 -10.82
N ASN A 507 11.56 -4.38 -10.33
CA ASN A 507 10.65 -4.42 -9.21
C ASN A 507 9.27 -4.91 -9.66
N ILE A 508 8.89 -6.06 -9.12
CA ILE A 508 7.58 -6.66 -9.32
C ILE A 508 6.99 -6.94 -7.94
N GLY A 509 5.70 -6.64 -7.76
CA GLY A 509 4.98 -6.94 -6.53
C GLY A 509 3.88 -7.98 -6.76
N MET A 510 3.80 -8.97 -5.86
CA MET A 510 2.67 -9.89 -5.77
C MET A 510 1.79 -9.50 -4.60
N GLN A 511 0.51 -9.32 -4.88
CA GLN A 511 -0.49 -9.00 -3.89
C GLN A 511 -1.09 -10.28 -3.31
N ILE A 512 -1.16 -10.33 -2.00
CA ILE A 512 -1.86 -11.35 -1.25
C ILE A 512 -3.06 -10.70 -0.54
N ILE A 513 -4.25 -11.25 -0.72
CA ILE A 513 -5.51 -10.74 -0.16
C ILE A 513 -6.07 -11.77 0.82
N GLY A 514 -6.47 -11.32 2.01
CA GLY A 514 -7.16 -12.14 3.00
C GLY A 514 -8.62 -11.72 3.18
N GLN A 515 -9.40 -12.56 3.84
CA GLN A 515 -10.76 -12.19 4.27
C GLN A 515 -10.71 -11.01 5.27
N PHE A 516 -11.77 -10.20 5.29
CA PHE A 516 -11.95 -9.12 6.25
C PHE A 516 -11.68 -9.61 7.68
N GLY A 517 -10.76 -8.93 8.37
CA GLY A 517 -10.39 -9.24 9.74
C GLY A 517 -9.21 -10.21 9.90
N GLU A 518 -8.78 -10.88 8.82
CA GLU A 518 -7.65 -11.82 8.80
C GLU A 518 -6.29 -11.12 8.60
N ASP A 519 -6.14 -9.90 9.13
CA ASP A 519 -4.95 -9.08 9.01
C ASP A 519 -3.66 -9.80 9.48
N MET A 520 -3.70 -10.43 10.66
CA MET A 520 -2.53 -11.12 11.24
C MET A 520 -2.20 -12.44 10.54
N PRO A 521 -3.18 -13.33 10.24
CA PRO A 521 -2.95 -14.50 9.39
C PRO A 521 -2.36 -14.14 8.03
N LEU A 522 -2.87 -13.09 7.37
CA LEU A 522 -2.32 -12.59 6.11
C LEU A 522 -0.85 -12.16 6.25
N LEU A 523 -0.53 -11.38 7.28
CA LEU A 523 0.86 -10.96 7.54
C LEU A 523 1.79 -12.15 7.81
N ASN A 524 1.33 -13.18 8.54
CA ASN A 524 2.14 -14.38 8.77
C ASN A 524 2.36 -15.16 7.47
N PHE A 525 1.33 -15.37 6.67
CA PHE A 525 1.45 -16.04 5.39
C PHE A 525 2.38 -15.26 4.44
N ALA A 526 2.26 -13.92 4.39
CA ALA A 526 3.16 -13.08 3.60
C ALA A 526 4.62 -13.17 4.04
N ARG A 527 4.91 -13.32 5.35
CA ARG A 527 6.27 -13.58 5.84
C ARG A 527 6.80 -14.88 5.25
N ASP A 528 6.03 -15.95 5.38
CA ASP A 528 6.43 -17.28 4.92
C ASP A 528 6.61 -17.30 3.38
N THR A 529 5.76 -16.57 2.64
CA THR A 529 5.89 -16.37 1.19
C THR A 529 7.17 -15.63 0.82
N VAL A 530 7.49 -14.51 1.49
CA VAL A 530 8.72 -13.74 1.21
C VAL A 530 9.96 -14.58 1.50
N GLU A 531 9.97 -15.32 2.62
CA GLU A 531 11.08 -16.21 2.98
C GLU A 531 11.28 -17.36 1.99
N ALA A 532 10.23 -17.79 1.29
CA ALA A 532 10.31 -18.84 0.27
C ALA A 532 10.73 -18.32 -1.11
N ILE A 533 10.25 -17.14 -1.52
CA ILE A 533 10.56 -16.53 -2.83
C ILE A 533 12.00 -15.99 -2.87
N ASP A 534 12.47 -15.37 -1.79
CA ASP A 534 13.85 -14.87 -1.66
C ASP A 534 14.44 -15.32 -0.31
N PRO A 535 14.94 -16.58 -0.22
CA PRO A 535 15.43 -17.11 1.04
C PRO A 535 16.63 -16.31 1.54
N PRO A 536 16.66 -15.95 2.84
CA PRO A 536 17.77 -15.21 3.40
C PRO A 536 19.07 -15.98 3.17
N ARG A 537 20.02 -15.36 2.46
CA ARG A 537 21.35 -15.94 2.22
C ARG A 537 22.01 -16.28 3.56
N PRO A 538 22.81 -17.37 3.66
CA PRO A 538 23.50 -17.73 4.89
C PRO A 538 24.25 -16.53 5.46
N ARG A 539 24.13 -16.33 6.78
CA ARG A 539 24.72 -15.19 7.50
C ARG A 539 26.25 -15.20 7.40
N GLU A 540 26.80 -14.63 6.34
CA GLU A 540 28.13 -14.04 6.38
C GLU A 540 28.03 -12.73 7.16
N THR A 541 28.41 -12.81 8.45
CA THR A 541 28.93 -11.73 9.29
C THR A 541 28.31 -10.34 9.09
N ASP A 542 27.36 -10.01 9.97
CA ASP A 542 27.07 -8.74 10.70
C ASP A 542 27.74 -7.39 10.30
N SER A 543 28.07 -7.14 9.03
CA SER A 543 28.74 -5.90 8.61
C SER A 543 28.40 -5.42 7.20
N ARG A 544 27.55 -6.14 6.45
CA ARG A 544 26.86 -5.52 5.31
C ARG A 544 25.73 -4.66 5.85
N ILE A 545 26.10 -3.48 6.31
CA ILE A 545 25.20 -2.33 6.47
C ILE A 545 24.35 -2.31 5.21
N TRP A 546 23.06 -2.64 5.36
CA TRP A 546 21.97 -2.29 4.45
C TRP A 546 22.46 -1.89 3.06
N THR A 547 22.72 -2.85 2.18
CA THR A 547 22.74 -2.58 0.74
C THR A 547 21.29 -2.36 0.28
N ALA A 548 20.62 -1.34 0.86
CA ALA A 548 19.82 -0.48 0.04
C ALA A 548 20.75 -0.08 -1.11
N ARG A 549 20.29 -0.23 -2.36
CA ARG A 549 21.01 0.39 -3.48
C ARG A 549 21.32 1.82 -3.02
N ARG A 550 22.60 2.17 -2.94
CA ARG A 550 23.01 3.52 -2.52
C ARG A 550 22.32 4.48 -3.48
N PHE A 551 21.55 5.43 -2.94
CA PHE A 551 21.06 6.57 -3.71
C PHE A 551 22.16 7.20 -4.56
#